data_AF-A0A970N0H8-F1
#
_entry.id   AF-A0A970N0H8-F1
#
_cell.length_a   1.000
_cell.length_b   1.000
_cell.length_c   1.000
_cell.angle_alpha   90.00
_cell.angle_beta   90.00
_cell.angle_gamma   90.00
#
_symmetry.space_group_name_H-M   'P 1'
#
loop_
_entity.id
_entity.type
_entity.pdbx_description
1 polymer ?
#
loop_
_entity_poly.entity_id
_entity_poly.type
_entity_poly.pdbx_seq_one_letter_code
_entity_poly.pdbx_strand_id
1 'polypeptide(L)'
;MTMIALFVLSLPAMAAKVLNVPICHEPICVYQAYCGLTCPDDGSNQWFLGFNGLGADVIKAVPGVLAIDPGGTQPAGGWPNFVSASQAGISWTVTNVALKKTVPVWPCTVEGFGGQGGTVQGSDKVRLWWPLMYELPGTCWTLTVSYKTLPWIDPANNELATTHQDVWKWCVCADLDHLLNLVDLFHQLPVGSLQVPIINGEALYNELICRIEALMQADPADPQTTADFFDLDMLIENSCATVACGGPAEIGIRNTTENPACCKLQADVEWIMEQLGVLFPNK
;
A
#
# COMPACT_ATOMS: atom_id res chain seq x y z
N MET A 1 44.79 8.06 65.09
CA MET A 1 45.36 7.83 63.76
C MET A 1 44.27 7.18 62.93
N THR A 2 43.45 8.00 62.28
CA THR A 2 42.16 7.60 61.71
C THR A 2 42.20 8.02 60.24
N MET A 3 42.44 7.06 59.34
CA MET A 3 42.31 7.30 57.90
C MET A 3 40.82 7.31 57.56
N ILE A 4 40.31 8.48 57.19
CA ILE A 4 39.05 8.62 56.49
C ILE A 4 39.35 8.37 55.02
N ALA A 5 39.04 7.16 54.55
CA ALA A 5 39.07 6.83 53.13
C ALA A 5 37.86 7.46 52.45
N LEU A 6 38.09 8.60 51.79
CA LEU A 6 37.11 9.25 50.91
C LEU A 6 36.99 8.41 49.62
N PHE A 7 36.11 7.41 49.62
CA PHE A 7 35.68 6.76 48.39
C PHE A 7 34.82 7.76 47.60
N VAL A 8 35.49 8.52 46.72
CA VAL A 8 34.83 9.19 45.59
C VAL A 8 34.30 8.07 44.70
N LEU A 9 33.03 7.72 44.89
CA LEU A 9 32.26 6.93 43.93
C LEU A 9 32.14 7.77 42.67
N SER A 10 33.16 7.70 41.80
CA SER A 10 33.04 8.02 40.40
C SER A 10 32.12 6.98 39.77
N LEU A 11 30.82 7.09 40.01
CA LEU A 11 29.85 6.50 39.11
C LEU A 11 30.14 7.13 37.75
N PRO A 12 30.46 6.35 36.70
CA PRO A 12 30.30 6.89 35.36
C PRO A 12 28.84 7.31 35.30
N ALA A 13 28.61 8.62 35.18
CA ALA A 13 27.37 9.13 34.63
C ALA A 13 27.31 8.53 33.22
N MET A 14 26.83 7.30 33.14
CA MET A 14 26.28 6.74 31.93
C MET A 14 25.21 7.75 31.57
N ALA A 15 25.55 8.65 30.65
CA ALA A 15 24.58 9.46 29.94
C ALA A 15 23.56 8.43 29.44
N ALA A 16 22.46 8.31 30.18
CA ALA A 16 21.33 7.55 29.73
C ALA A 16 21.01 8.18 28.39
N LYS A 17 21.30 7.45 27.31
CA LYS A 17 20.67 7.75 26.03
C LYS A 17 19.20 7.65 26.36
N VAL A 18 18.57 8.79 26.62
CA VAL A 18 17.12 8.90 26.70
C VAL A 18 16.66 8.20 25.44
N LEU A 19 16.01 7.05 25.63
CA LEU A 19 15.53 6.23 24.54
C LEU A 19 14.55 7.12 23.80
N ASN A 20 14.96 7.61 22.63
CA ASN A 20 14.13 8.47 21.83
C ASN A 20 12.92 7.66 21.38
N VAL A 21 11.73 7.99 21.89
CA VAL A 21 10.50 7.27 21.55
C VAL A 21 10.04 7.81 20.20
N PRO A 22 9.94 6.99 19.15
CA PRO A 22 9.49 7.48 17.86
C PRO A 22 8.03 7.93 17.93
N ILE A 23 7.73 9.03 17.24
CA ILE A 23 6.37 9.47 16.91
C ILE A 23 5.86 8.55 15.82
N CYS A 24 5.00 7.60 16.18
CA CYS A 24 4.38 6.67 15.24
C CYS A 24 3.05 7.27 14.75
N HIS A 25 2.94 7.45 13.45
CA HIS A 25 1.69 7.86 12.80
C HIS A 25 0.82 6.64 12.49
N GLU A 26 -0.50 6.85 12.46
CA GLU A 26 -1.45 5.80 12.11
C GLU A 26 -1.17 5.26 10.70
N PRO A 27 -1.22 3.93 10.48
CA PRO A 27 -1.04 3.35 9.16
C PRO A 27 -2.09 3.84 8.17
N ILE A 28 -1.65 4.19 6.97
CA ILE A 28 -2.52 4.64 5.88
C ILE A 28 -2.72 3.47 4.91
N CYS A 29 -3.99 3.15 4.61
CA CYS A 29 -4.33 2.22 3.53
C CYS A 29 -4.13 2.89 2.18
N VAL A 30 -3.43 2.19 1.29
CA VAL A 30 -3.32 2.53 -0.14
C VAL A 30 -3.81 1.35 -0.97
N TYR A 31 -4.33 1.63 -2.16
CA TYR A 31 -5.03 0.64 -2.96
C TYR A 31 -4.41 0.47 -4.35
N GLN A 32 -4.63 -0.70 -4.95
CA GLN A 32 -3.98 -1.14 -6.18
C GLN A 32 -4.65 -0.58 -7.43
N ALA A 33 -5.93 -0.29 -7.36
CA ALA A 33 -6.71 0.40 -8.38
C ALA A 33 -7.64 1.39 -7.70
N TYR A 34 -7.83 2.55 -8.32
CA TYR A 34 -8.81 3.54 -7.89
C TYR A 34 -9.83 3.71 -8.99
N CYS A 35 -11.00 4.26 -8.66
CA CYS A 35 -11.95 4.61 -9.68
C CYS A 35 -11.38 5.68 -10.62
N GLY A 36 -11.71 5.57 -11.90
CA GLY A 36 -11.35 6.54 -12.92
C GLY A 36 -12.36 7.69 -12.98
N LEU A 37 -12.60 8.19 -14.19
CA LEU A 37 -13.29 9.47 -14.46
C LEU A 37 -14.83 9.40 -14.33
N THR A 38 -15.34 8.34 -13.71
CA THR A 38 -16.67 7.81 -14.02
C THR A 38 -17.41 7.42 -12.76
N CYS A 39 -16.71 7.41 -11.63
CA CYS A 39 -17.32 7.48 -10.32
C CYS A 39 -17.74 8.93 -10.01
N PRO A 40 -18.69 9.12 -9.09
CA PRO A 40 -19.07 10.44 -8.61
C PRO A 40 -17.84 11.21 -8.11
N ASP A 41 -17.66 12.44 -8.61
CA ASP A 41 -16.57 13.34 -8.23
C ASP A 41 -16.51 13.55 -6.70
N ASP A 42 -15.59 12.87 -6.03
CA ASP A 42 -15.16 13.20 -4.66
C ASP A 42 -14.04 14.25 -4.64
N GLY A 43 -13.67 14.78 -5.81
CA GLY A 43 -12.61 15.76 -5.99
C GLY A 43 -11.21 15.16 -6.21
N SER A 44 -11.08 13.84 -6.33
CA SER A 44 -9.78 13.17 -6.59
C SER A 44 -9.36 13.17 -8.07
N ASN A 45 -10.28 13.42 -9.01
CA ASN A 45 -10.01 13.38 -10.45
C ASN A 45 -10.38 14.70 -11.16
N GLN A 46 -9.42 15.62 -11.25
CA GLN A 46 -9.44 16.75 -12.19
C GLN A 46 -8.21 16.51 -13.10
N TRP A 47 -8.21 16.39 -14.44
CA TRP A 47 -8.79 17.15 -15.57
C TRP A 47 -8.76 16.30 -16.90
N PHE A 48 -9.40 16.76 -18.00
CA PHE A 48 -9.79 16.00 -19.22
C PHE A 48 -9.51 16.73 -20.59
N LEU A 49 -9.63 16.03 -21.76
CA LEU A 49 -10.28 16.44 -23.07
C LEU A 49 -9.58 16.18 -24.43
N GLY A 50 -9.98 15.09 -25.09
CA GLY A 50 -10.04 14.94 -26.57
C GLY A 50 -10.53 13.52 -26.98
N PHE A 51 -11.12 13.22 -28.14
CA PHE A 51 -11.79 14.04 -29.15
C PHE A 51 -13.18 14.46 -28.65
N ASN A 52 -13.46 15.75 -28.80
CA ASN A 52 -14.71 16.39 -28.40
C ASN A 52 -15.94 15.64 -28.97
N GLY A 53 -16.69 14.95 -28.09
CA GLY A 53 -18.06 14.47 -28.33
C GLY A 53 -18.26 13.19 -29.15
N LEU A 54 -17.23 12.36 -29.39
CA LEU A 54 -17.37 11.18 -30.28
C LEU A 54 -16.84 9.83 -29.75
N GLY A 55 -16.51 9.72 -28.46
CA GLY A 55 -16.25 8.43 -27.82
C GLY A 55 -17.17 8.26 -26.63
N ALA A 56 -17.91 7.16 -26.56
CA ALA A 56 -18.57 6.78 -25.32
C ALA A 56 -17.49 6.68 -24.22
N ASP A 57 -17.70 7.43 -23.15
CA ASP A 57 -17.52 7.00 -21.76
C ASP A 57 -16.35 6.02 -21.50
N VAL A 58 -15.36 6.39 -20.68
CA VAL A 58 -15.43 6.21 -19.21
C VAL A 58 -14.27 5.27 -18.83
N ILE A 59 -13.06 5.81 -18.58
CA ILE A 59 -11.99 5.04 -17.89
C ILE A 59 -12.58 4.68 -16.52
N LYS A 60 -13.03 3.44 -16.34
CA LYS A 60 -13.71 3.03 -15.09
C LYS A 60 -12.75 2.96 -13.91
N ALA A 61 -11.50 2.58 -14.16
CA ALA A 61 -10.49 2.44 -13.11
C ALA A 61 -9.09 2.82 -13.61
N VAL A 62 -8.23 3.24 -12.68
CA VAL A 62 -6.83 3.61 -12.91
C VAL A 62 -5.91 2.87 -11.94
N PRO A 63 -4.67 2.54 -12.35
CA PRO A 63 -3.73 1.89 -11.45
C PRO A 63 -3.34 2.82 -10.29
N GLY A 64 -3.27 2.26 -9.09
CA GLY A 64 -2.82 2.95 -7.91
C GLY A 64 -1.32 3.21 -7.91
N VAL A 65 -0.93 4.37 -7.38
CA VAL A 65 0.47 4.76 -7.18
C VAL A 65 0.63 5.30 -5.77
N LEU A 66 1.53 4.71 -4.98
CA LEU A 66 2.02 5.36 -3.76
C LEU A 66 3.02 6.41 -4.20
N ALA A 67 2.77 7.67 -3.87
CA ALA A 67 3.71 8.77 -4.06
C ALA A 67 3.98 9.46 -2.72
N ILE A 68 5.26 9.59 -2.36
CA ILE A 68 5.74 10.26 -1.17
C ILE A 68 6.30 11.61 -1.62
N ASP A 69 5.67 12.71 -1.23
CA ASP A 69 6.18 14.05 -1.45
C ASP A 69 6.87 14.56 -0.18
N PRO A 70 8.22 14.62 -0.14
CA PRO A 70 8.95 15.17 0.99
C PRO A 70 8.57 16.61 1.33
N GLY A 71 8.04 17.36 0.36
CA GLY A 71 7.74 18.79 0.44
C GLY A 71 8.85 19.68 -0.13
N GLY A 72 8.57 20.98 -0.21
CA GLY A 72 9.38 21.98 -0.91
C GLY A 72 10.83 22.12 -0.44
N THR A 73 11.68 22.58 -1.35
CA THR A 73 13.12 22.73 -1.18
C THR A 73 13.49 23.99 -0.41
N GLN A 74 13.35 24.04 0.92
CA GLN A 74 14.31 24.69 1.81
C GLN A 74 14.09 24.36 3.30
N PRO A 75 15.14 23.89 4.00
CA PRO A 75 16.41 23.44 3.43
C PRO A 75 16.18 22.21 2.52
N ALA A 76 16.84 22.19 1.36
CA ALA A 76 16.72 21.10 0.38
C ALA A 76 17.08 19.75 1.04
N GLY A 77 16.27 18.72 0.81
CA GLY A 77 16.41 17.43 1.51
C GLY A 77 15.80 17.41 2.91
N GLY A 78 14.88 18.34 3.17
CA GLY A 78 14.33 18.60 4.49
C GLY A 78 13.17 17.71 4.96
N TRP A 79 12.45 17.04 4.05
CA TRP A 79 11.28 16.24 4.40
C TRP A 79 10.24 16.98 5.29
N PRO A 80 9.96 18.28 5.08
CA PRO A 80 9.07 19.06 5.96
C PRO A 80 7.66 18.49 6.12
N ASN A 81 7.15 17.76 5.13
CA ASN A 81 5.83 17.13 5.20
C ASN A 81 5.79 15.98 6.23
N PHE A 82 6.95 15.42 6.59
CA PHE A 82 7.09 14.22 7.42
C PHE A 82 7.80 14.46 8.75
N VAL A 83 8.06 15.73 9.10
CA VAL A 83 8.74 16.13 10.34
C VAL A 83 7.76 16.89 11.22
N SER A 84 7.41 16.31 12.37
CA SER A 84 6.45 16.92 13.31
C SER A 84 6.92 18.30 13.82
N ALA A 85 8.22 18.49 14.04
CA ALA A 85 8.77 19.79 14.39
C ALA A 85 8.53 20.88 13.32
N SER A 86 8.49 20.50 12.04
CA SER A 86 8.18 21.41 10.93
C SER A 86 6.76 21.94 11.05
N GLN A 87 5.82 21.04 11.33
CA GLN A 87 4.40 21.36 11.50
C GLN A 87 4.16 22.26 12.74
N ALA A 88 4.99 22.12 13.77
CA ALA A 88 4.97 22.97 14.96
C ALA A 88 5.71 24.32 14.78
N GLY A 89 6.29 24.60 13.62
CA GLY A 89 7.08 25.82 13.38
C GLY A 89 8.40 25.87 14.14
N ILE A 90 8.92 24.72 14.57
CA ILE A 90 10.18 24.58 15.29
C ILE A 90 11.32 24.37 14.30
N SER A 91 12.49 24.93 14.57
CA SER A 91 13.67 24.70 13.72
C SER A 91 14.18 23.26 13.88
N TRP A 92 14.44 22.59 12.76
CA TRP A 92 14.87 21.20 12.73
C TRP A 92 15.96 20.97 11.67
N THR A 93 16.64 19.83 11.75
CA THR A 93 17.57 19.36 10.72
C THR A 93 17.46 17.85 10.60
N VAL A 94 17.13 17.36 9.40
CA VAL A 94 17.09 15.92 9.10
C VAL A 94 18.50 15.34 9.20
N THR A 95 18.62 14.23 9.90
CA THR A 95 19.88 13.49 10.08
C THR A 95 19.91 12.20 9.29
N ASN A 96 18.76 11.56 9.13
CA ASN A 96 18.64 10.34 8.35
C ASN A 96 17.20 10.16 7.86
N VAL A 97 17.07 9.51 6.71
CA VAL A 97 15.80 9.01 6.21
C VAL A 97 16.01 7.56 5.80
N ALA A 98 15.15 6.69 6.31
CA ALA A 98 15.15 5.29 5.97
C ALA A 98 13.76 4.88 5.52
N LEU A 99 13.68 4.16 4.40
CA LEU A 99 12.44 3.56 3.93
C LEU A 99 12.61 2.06 3.88
N LYS A 100 11.72 1.34 4.55
CA LYS A 100 11.66 -0.12 4.54
C LYS A 100 10.39 -0.58 3.83
N LYS A 101 10.54 -1.41 2.80
CA LYS A 101 9.43 -2.16 2.19
C LYS A 101 9.37 -3.56 2.79
N THR A 102 8.23 -3.94 3.33
CA THR A 102 7.93 -5.31 3.79
C THR A 102 6.83 -5.89 2.93
N VAL A 103 7.07 -7.09 2.41
CA VAL A 103 6.12 -7.81 1.55
C VAL A 103 5.68 -9.07 2.30
N PRO A 104 4.38 -9.39 2.36
CA PRO A 104 3.90 -10.64 2.94
C PRO A 104 4.27 -11.83 2.03
N VAL A 105 4.32 -13.01 2.63
CA VAL A 105 4.54 -14.25 1.86
C VAL A 105 3.20 -14.70 1.31
N TRP A 106 3.13 -14.92 0.00
CA TRP A 106 1.93 -15.44 -0.66
C TRP A 106 2.26 -16.69 -1.48
N PRO A 107 1.46 -17.78 -1.37
CA PRO A 107 1.69 -19.02 -2.10
C PRO A 107 1.20 -18.95 -3.55
N CYS A 108 1.71 -18.00 -4.34
CA CYS A 108 1.50 -18.00 -5.80
C CYS A 108 2.70 -18.62 -6.52
N THR A 109 2.44 -19.37 -7.57
CA THR A 109 3.45 -20.07 -8.38
C THR A 109 4.13 -19.19 -9.44
N VAL A 110 3.63 -17.97 -9.66
CA VAL A 110 4.21 -17.03 -10.62
C VAL A 110 5.49 -16.44 -10.05
N GLU A 111 6.60 -16.67 -10.76
CA GLU A 111 7.92 -16.18 -10.37
C GLU A 111 7.93 -14.65 -10.22
N GLY A 112 8.49 -14.16 -9.10
CA GLY A 112 8.64 -12.72 -8.85
C GLY A 112 7.39 -11.99 -8.36
N PHE A 113 6.26 -12.68 -8.21
CA PHE A 113 5.03 -12.10 -7.67
C PHE A 113 5.20 -11.62 -6.22
N GLY A 114 4.62 -10.47 -5.87
CA GLY A 114 4.79 -9.78 -4.58
C GLY A 114 6.06 -8.93 -4.47
N GLY A 115 7.04 -9.14 -5.35
CA GLY A 115 8.30 -8.39 -5.33
C GLY A 115 9.18 -8.67 -4.10
N GLN A 116 10.29 -7.94 -3.99
CA GLN A 116 11.22 -8.09 -2.87
C GLN A 116 11.09 -6.94 -1.87
N GLY A 117 11.12 -7.30 -0.59
CA GLY A 117 11.31 -6.35 0.50
C GLY A 117 12.73 -5.79 0.50
N GLY A 118 12.95 -4.70 1.22
CA GLY A 118 14.26 -4.07 1.30
C GLY A 118 14.27 -2.84 2.18
N THR A 119 15.46 -2.32 2.49
CA THR A 119 15.63 -1.05 3.20
C THR A 119 16.58 -0.17 2.41
N VAL A 120 16.16 1.07 2.15
CA VAL A 120 16.97 2.12 1.53
C VAL A 120 17.18 3.23 2.55
N GLN A 121 18.38 3.79 2.60
CA GLN A 121 18.74 4.86 3.52
C GLN A 121 19.42 6.02 2.78
N GLY A 122 19.20 7.24 3.28
CA GLY A 122 19.71 8.48 2.71
C GLY A 122 18.59 9.34 2.15
N SER A 123 18.56 10.62 2.56
CA SER A 123 17.50 11.58 2.20
C SER A 123 17.34 11.82 0.69
N ASP A 124 18.39 11.57 -0.08
CA ASP A 124 18.48 11.73 -1.54
C ASP A 124 18.36 10.39 -2.31
N LYS A 125 18.41 9.25 -1.61
CA LYS A 125 18.47 7.91 -2.19
C LYS A 125 17.16 7.13 -2.09
N VAL A 126 16.25 7.59 -1.23
CA VAL A 126 14.95 6.97 -1.06
C VAL A 126 14.11 7.22 -2.31
N ARG A 127 13.70 6.13 -2.98
CA ARG A 127 12.69 6.17 -4.04
C ARG A 127 11.42 6.83 -3.47
N LEU A 128 10.68 7.58 -4.29
CA LEU A 128 9.53 8.35 -3.81
C LEU A 128 8.19 7.87 -4.38
N TRP A 129 8.18 6.86 -5.25
CA TRP A 129 6.94 6.37 -5.83
C TRP A 129 6.97 4.88 -6.16
N TRP A 130 5.83 4.19 -6.04
CA TRP A 130 5.65 2.78 -6.39
C TRP A 130 4.32 2.55 -7.11
N PRO A 131 4.31 1.79 -8.22
CA PRO A 131 3.05 1.26 -8.75
C PRO A 131 2.50 0.20 -7.80
N LEU A 132 1.19 0.21 -7.57
CA LEU A 132 0.53 -0.66 -6.58
C LEU A 132 -0.23 -1.83 -7.21
N MET A 133 -0.48 -1.80 -8.52
CA MET A 133 -1.36 -2.73 -9.23
C MET A 133 -1.11 -4.21 -8.94
N TYR A 134 0.15 -4.63 -8.77
CA TYR A 134 0.51 -6.03 -8.45
C TYR A 134 1.16 -6.19 -7.06
N GLU A 135 1.13 -5.15 -6.22
CA GLU A 135 1.61 -5.26 -4.85
C GLU A 135 0.58 -6.02 -4.02
N LEU A 136 1.06 -7.01 -3.27
CA LEU A 136 0.21 -7.84 -2.42
C LEU A 136 -0.45 -7.00 -1.31
N PRO A 137 -1.74 -7.23 -0.99
CA PRO A 137 -2.33 -6.75 0.25
C PRO A 137 -1.43 -7.10 1.45
N GLY A 138 -1.27 -6.16 2.39
CA GLY A 138 -0.34 -6.28 3.51
C GLY A 138 1.10 -5.85 3.19
N THR A 139 1.44 -5.56 1.93
CA THR A 139 2.73 -4.93 1.59
C THR A 139 2.77 -3.54 2.22
N CYS A 140 3.80 -3.24 3.00
CA CYS A 140 3.91 -1.96 3.68
C CYS A 140 5.24 -1.25 3.38
N TRP A 141 5.16 0.07 3.27
CA TRP A 141 6.30 0.99 3.26
C TRP A 141 6.34 1.74 4.59
N THR A 142 7.45 1.59 5.31
CA THR A 142 7.69 2.29 6.58
C THR A 142 8.79 3.31 6.38
N LEU A 143 8.42 4.59 6.40
CA LEU A 143 9.34 5.72 6.34
C LEU A 143 9.69 6.13 7.77
N THR A 144 10.98 6.15 8.04
CA THR A 144 11.56 6.67 9.28
C THR A 144 12.36 7.92 8.96
N VAL A 145 11.92 9.06 9.50
CA VAL A 145 12.65 10.33 9.40
C VAL A 145 13.24 10.66 10.76
N SER A 146 14.56 10.64 10.86
CA SER A 146 15.28 11.03 12.08
C SER A 146 15.81 12.45 11.94
N TYR A 147 15.52 13.32 12.90
CA TYR A 147 15.91 14.74 12.85
C TYR A 147 16.30 15.24 14.24
N LYS A 148 16.95 16.41 14.24
CA LYS A 148 17.35 17.11 15.46
C LYS A 148 16.68 18.47 15.55
N THR A 149 16.45 18.92 16.77
CA THR A 149 15.90 20.24 17.09
C THR A 149 16.71 20.88 18.21
N LEU A 150 16.46 22.16 18.51
CA LEU A 150 16.70 22.69 19.84
C LEU A 150 15.85 21.93 20.88
N PRO A 151 16.20 21.93 22.18
CA PRO A 151 15.39 21.27 23.20
C PRO A 151 13.92 21.64 23.06
N TRP A 152 13.11 20.65 22.72
CA TRP A 152 11.69 20.78 22.42
C TRP A 152 10.96 19.62 23.08
N ILE A 153 9.73 19.88 23.52
CA ILE A 153 8.87 18.85 24.13
C ILE A 153 8.44 17.91 23.02
N ASP A 154 8.94 16.68 23.05
CA ASP A 154 8.62 15.62 22.10
C ASP A 154 7.16 15.19 22.29
N PRO A 155 6.32 15.26 21.24
CA PRO A 155 4.92 14.86 21.34
C PRO A 155 4.72 13.35 21.61
N ALA A 156 5.73 12.50 21.37
CA ALA A 156 5.62 11.07 21.62
C ALA A 156 5.58 10.71 23.12
N ASN A 157 6.32 11.43 23.96
CA ASN A 157 6.48 11.12 25.39
C ASN A 157 6.31 12.34 26.32
N ASN A 158 6.08 13.53 25.76
CA ASN A 158 5.96 14.79 26.49
C ASN A 158 7.21 15.16 27.31
N GLU A 159 8.40 14.75 26.85
CA GLU A 159 9.69 15.06 27.47
C GLU A 159 10.57 15.97 26.59
N LEU A 160 11.52 16.69 27.19
CA LEU A 160 12.47 17.51 26.43
C LEU A 160 13.48 16.62 25.69
N ALA A 161 13.46 16.67 24.36
CA ALA A 161 14.40 15.96 23.51
C ALA A 161 15.05 16.90 22.46
N THR A 162 16.20 16.49 21.96
CA THR A 162 16.95 17.18 20.89
C THR A 162 17.09 16.34 19.63
N THR A 163 16.74 15.05 19.71
CA THR A 163 16.73 14.10 18.61
C THR A 163 15.34 13.48 18.63
N HIS A 164 14.73 13.36 17.46
CA HIS A 164 13.35 12.94 17.26
C HIS A 164 13.28 11.97 16.09
N GLN A 165 12.24 11.14 16.06
CA GLN A 165 12.01 10.20 14.96
C GLN A 165 10.53 10.16 14.64
N ASP A 166 10.16 10.50 13.40
CA ASP A 166 8.81 10.32 12.87
C ASP A 166 8.75 9.04 12.04
N VAL A 167 7.75 8.20 12.29
CA VAL A 167 7.54 6.92 11.61
C VAL A 167 6.18 6.91 10.92
N TRP A 168 6.21 6.87 9.60
CA TRP A 168 5.04 6.84 8.73
C TRP A 168 4.91 5.47 8.07
N LYS A 169 3.69 4.96 7.96
CA LYS A 169 3.44 3.64 7.39
C LYS A 169 2.30 3.71 6.37
N TRP A 170 2.56 3.23 5.16
CA TRP A 170 1.54 2.96 4.16
C TRP A 170 1.47 1.47 3.94
N CYS A 171 0.28 0.89 3.93
CA CYS A 171 0.08 -0.51 3.64
C CYS A 171 -0.92 -0.68 2.51
N VAL A 172 -0.63 -1.61 1.60
CA VAL A 172 -1.59 -2.03 0.60
C VAL A 172 -2.74 -2.71 1.32
N CYS A 173 -3.95 -2.18 1.16
CA CYS A 173 -5.18 -2.78 1.65
C CYS A 173 -5.99 -3.28 0.45
N ALA A 174 -6.89 -4.22 0.69
CA ALA A 174 -7.89 -4.64 -0.28
C ALA A 174 -9.26 -4.64 0.40
N ASP A 175 -10.24 -4.11 -0.32
CA ASP A 175 -11.67 -4.15 0.00
C ASP A 175 -12.45 -4.42 -1.29
N LEU A 176 -13.76 -4.62 -1.18
CA LEU A 176 -14.60 -4.99 -2.32
C LEU A 176 -14.70 -3.87 -3.37
N ASP A 177 -14.72 -2.59 -2.95
CA ASP A 177 -14.75 -1.45 -3.87
C ASP A 177 -13.48 -1.40 -4.73
N HIS A 178 -12.31 -1.56 -4.12
CA HIS A 178 -11.04 -1.51 -4.85
C HIS A 178 -10.76 -2.81 -5.61
N LEU A 179 -11.31 -3.96 -5.17
CA LEU A 179 -11.33 -5.20 -5.97
C LEU A 179 -12.16 -5.03 -7.24
N LEU A 180 -13.33 -4.39 -7.15
CA LEU A 180 -14.17 -4.06 -8.31
C LEU A 180 -13.41 -3.18 -9.31
N ASN A 181 -12.77 -2.11 -8.81
CA ASN A 181 -11.92 -1.25 -9.63
C ASN A 181 -10.76 -2.02 -10.27
N LEU A 182 -10.18 -3.01 -9.57
CA LEU A 182 -9.08 -3.81 -10.10
C LEU A 182 -9.55 -4.74 -11.23
N VAL A 183 -10.74 -5.35 -11.10
CA VAL A 183 -11.35 -6.16 -12.17
C VAL A 183 -11.63 -5.28 -13.40
N ASP A 184 -12.20 -4.10 -13.20
CA ASP A 184 -12.41 -3.11 -14.27
C ASP A 184 -11.10 -2.72 -14.97
N LEU A 185 -10.05 -2.47 -14.18
CA LEU A 185 -8.73 -2.13 -14.69
C LEU A 185 -8.14 -3.27 -15.52
N PHE A 186 -8.18 -4.51 -15.03
CA PHE A 186 -7.68 -5.67 -15.77
C PHE A 186 -8.51 -6.00 -17.02
N HIS A 187 -9.78 -5.65 -17.05
CA HIS A 187 -10.59 -5.76 -18.26
C HIS A 187 -10.29 -4.66 -19.30
N GLN A 188 -9.62 -3.57 -18.90
CA GLN A 188 -9.24 -2.46 -19.80
C GLN A 188 -7.76 -2.52 -20.24
N LEU A 189 -6.88 -3.09 -19.42
CA LEU A 189 -5.45 -3.11 -19.70
C LEU A 189 -5.06 -4.22 -20.68
N PRO A 190 -4.32 -3.90 -21.76
CA PRO A 190 -3.84 -4.90 -22.69
C PRO A 190 -2.67 -5.71 -22.11
N VAL A 191 -2.61 -6.99 -22.45
CA VAL A 191 -1.45 -7.84 -22.19
C VAL A 191 -0.36 -7.55 -23.21
N GLY A 192 0.71 -6.90 -22.76
CA GLY A 192 1.88 -6.60 -23.58
C GLY A 192 1.51 -5.92 -24.90
N SER A 193 1.93 -6.51 -26.02
CA SER A 193 1.63 -6.00 -27.38
C SER A 193 0.41 -6.63 -28.04
N LEU A 194 -0.27 -7.59 -27.38
CA LEU A 194 -1.35 -8.38 -28.00
C LEU A 194 -2.66 -7.59 -28.14
N GLN A 195 -2.77 -6.42 -27.51
CA GLN A 195 -3.99 -5.58 -27.50
C GLN A 195 -5.25 -6.31 -26.99
N VAL A 196 -5.06 -7.44 -26.30
CA VAL A 196 -6.13 -8.21 -25.64
C VAL A 196 -6.12 -7.88 -24.15
N PRO A 197 -7.28 -7.62 -23.51
CA PRO A 197 -7.35 -7.40 -22.07
C PRO A 197 -6.73 -8.50 -21.21
N ILE A 198 -6.29 -8.15 -20.00
CA ILE A 198 -5.83 -9.11 -18.98
C ILE A 198 -6.98 -10.04 -18.58
N ILE A 199 -8.18 -9.51 -18.36
CA ILE A 199 -9.41 -10.30 -18.23
C ILE A 199 -10.13 -10.26 -19.58
N ASN A 200 -10.05 -11.37 -20.32
CA ASN A 200 -10.67 -11.49 -21.63
C ASN A 200 -11.98 -12.29 -21.57
N GLY A 201 -13.04 -11.75 -22.18
CA GLY A 201 -14.36 -12.37 -22.27
C GLY A 201 -15.42 -11.69 -21.39
N GLU A 202 -16.39 -11.07 -22.04
CA GLU A 202 -17.48 -10.32 -21.40
C GLU A 202 -18.28 -11.13 -20.39
N ALA A 203 -18.55 -12.40 -20.66
CA ALA A 203 -19.33 -13.24 -19.75
C ALA A 203 -18.62 -13.44 -18.40
N LEU A 204 -17.30 -13.65 -18.42
CA LEU A 204 -16.49 -13.79 -17.21
C LEU A 204 -16.40 -12.46 -16.46
N TYR A 205 -16.12 -11.37 -17.18
CA TYR A 205 -16.07 -10.04 -16.58
C TYR A 205 -17.38 -9.68 -15.86
N ASN A 206 -18.54 -9.83 -16.53
CA ASN A 206 -19.84 -9.54 -15.94
C ASN A 206 -20.15 -10.44 -14.74
N GLU A 207 -19.75 -11.71 -14.78
CA GLU A 207 -19.92 -12.64 -13.64
C GLU A 207 -19.07 -12.20 -12.44
N LEU A 208 -17.82 -11.79 -12.65
CA LEU A 208 -16.94 -11.28 -11.58
C LEU A 208 -17.54 -10.03 -10.94
N ILE A 209 -17.95 -9.04 -11.75
CA ILE A 209 -18.60 -7.81 -11.28
C ILE A 209 -19.85 -8.14 -10.47
N CYS A 210 -20.75 -8.96 -11.00
CA CYS A 210 -21.99 -9.35 -10.35
C CYS A 210 -21.76 -9.99 -8.97
N ARG A 211 -20.76 -10.88 -8.85
CA ARG A 211 -20.42 -11.53 -7.56
C ARG A 211 -19.82 -10.56 -6.56
N ILE A 212 -18.92 -9.67 -7.00
CA ILE A 212 -18.33 -8.65 -6.11
C ILE A 212 -19.42 -7.71 -5.60
N GLU A 213 -20.29 -7.22 -6.49
CA GLU A 213 -21.42 -6.35 -6.11
C GLU A 213 -22.40 -7.05 -5.16
N ALA A 214 -22.68 -8.34 -5.37
CA ALA A 214 -23.49 -9.13 -4.44
C ALA A 214 -22.85 -9.21 -3.05
N LEU A 215 -21.54 -9.47 -2.97
CA LEU A 215 -20.79 -9.49 -1.72
C LEU A 215 -20.78 -8.12 -1.01
N MET A 216 -20.75 -7.02 -1.75
CA MET A 216 -20.82 -5.66 -1.17
C MET A 216 -22.14 -5.39 -0.46
N GLN A 217 -23.21 -6.08 -0.85
CA GLN A 217 -24.54 -5.96 -0.23
C GLN A 217 -24.81 -7.06 0.82
N ALA A 218 -23.91 -8.02 0.95
CA ALA A 218 -24.09 -9.17 1.83
C ALA A 218 -23.70 -8.84 3.28
N ASP A 219 -24.33 -9.52 4.23
CA ASP A 219 -23.95 -9.41 5.64
C ASP A 219 -22.74 -10.32 5.91
N PRO A 220 -21.57 -9.79 6.30
CA PRO A 220 -20.38 -10.62 6.56
C PRO A 220 -20.58 -11.65 7.68
N ALA A 221 -21.62 -11.50 8.52
CA ALA A 221 -22.00 -12.50 9.53
C ALA A 221 -22.85 -13.65 8.97
N ASP A 222 -23.37 -13.56 7.74
CA ASP A 222 -24.13 -14.62 7.10
C ASP A 222 -23.19 -15.74 6.60
N PRO A 223 -23.41 -17.01 7.01
CA PRO A 223 -22.65 -18.15 6.47
C PRO A 223 -22.69 -18.26 4.95
N GLN A 224 -23.74 -17.75 4.29
CA GLN A 224 -23.82 -17.72 2.83
C GLN A 224 -22.74 -16.81 2.23
N THR A 225 -22.42 -15.68 2.85
CA THR A 225 -21.36 -14.78 2.40
C THR A 225 -20.00 -15.47 2.38
N THR A 226 -19.73 -16.35 3.34
CA THR A 226 -18.54 -17.20 3.32
C THR A 226 -18.49 -18.10 2.08
N ALA A 227 -19.61 -18.76 1.76
CA ALA A 227 -19.69 -19.61 0.57
C ALA A 227 -19.54 -18.79 -0.72
N ASP A 228 -20.14 -17.60 -0.79
CA ASP A 228 -20.07 -16.71 -1.95
C ASP A 228 -18.64 -16.22 -2.21
N PHE A 229 -17.86 -15.95 -1.15
CA PHE A 229 -16.42 -15.65 -1.27
C PHE A 229 -15.62 -16.83 -1.83
N PHE A 230 -15.86 -18.05 -1.34
CA PHE A 230 -15.20 -19.25 -1.87
C PHE A 230 -15.56 -19.50 -3.34
N ASP A 231 -16.82 -19.27 -3.72
CA ASP A 231 -17.24 -19.40 -5.11
C ASP A 231 -16.58 -18.34 -6.00
N LEU A 232 -16.37 -17.12 -5.51
CA LEU A 232 -15.62 -16.08 -6.22
C LEU A 232 -14.14 -16.47 -6.41
N ASP A 233 -13.48 -16.94 -5.35
CA ASP A 233 -12.09 -17.42 -5.43
C ASP A 233 -11.94 -18.60 -6.42
N MET A 234 -12.85 -19.58 -6.34
CA MET A 234 -12.89 -20.71 -7.26
C MET A 234 -13.19 -20.28 -8.71
N LEU A 235 -14.05 -19.28 -8.92
CA LEU A 235 -14.29 -18.71 -10.25
C LEU A 235 -13.02 -18.09 -10.82
N ILE A 236 -12.28 -17.33 -10.00
CA ILE A 236 -11.00 -16.75 -10.39
C ILE A 236 -10.05 -17.88 -10.79
N GLU A 237 -9.80 -18.84 -9.88
CA GLU A 237 -8.86 -19.96 -10.11
C GLU A 237 -9.17 -20.74 -11.40
N ASN A 238 -10.42 -21.12 -11.61
CA ASN A 238 -10.86 -21.87 -12.79
C ASN A 238 -10.77 -21.07 -14.09
N SER A 239 -10.76 -19.74 -14.00
CA SER A 239 -10.66 -18.84 -15.14
C SER A 239 -9.22 -18.47 -15.47
N CYS A 240 -8.23 -18.94 -14.70
CA CYS A 240 -6.84 -18.57 -14.89
C CYS A 240 -6.21 -19.26 -16.11
N ALA A 241 -5.76 -18.47 -17.07
CA ALA A 241 -5.03 -18.91 -18.25
C ALA A 241 -3.54 -18.61 -18.10
N THR A 242 -2.72 -19.65 -18.08
CA THR A 242 -1.24 -19.55 -17.96
C THR A 242 -0.55 -19.27 -19.30
N VAL A 243 -1.27 -19.30 -20.41
CA VAL A 243 -0.69 -19.17 -21.75
C VAL A 243 -0.68 -17.70 -22.16
N ALA A 244 0.52 -17.15 -22.39
CA ALA A 244 0.72 -15.81 -22.95
C ALA A 244 0.48 -15.73 -24.47
N CYS A 245 0.43 -16.88 -25.14
CA CYS A 245 0.49 -17.01 -26.61
C CYS A 245 -0.77 -17.63 -27.26
N GLY A 246 -1.86 -17.73 -26.51
CA GLY A 246 -3.15 -18.00 -27.10
C GLY A 246 -3.56 -16.88 -28.02
N GLY A 247 -4.05 -17.18 -29.22
CA GLY A 247 -4.61 -16.16 -30.09
C GLY A 247 -5.70 -15.33 -29.40
N PRO A 248 -6.17 -14.23 -30.03
CA PRO A 248 -7.15 -13.29 -29.45
C PRO A 248 -8.49 -13.91 -29.00
N ALA A 249 -8.71 -15.21 -29.23
CA ALA A 249 -9.91 -15.97 -28.86
C ALA A 249 -9.82 -16.67 -27.50
N GLU A 250 -8.68 -16.68 -26.80
CA GLU A 250 -8.58 -17.31 -25.48
C GLU A 250 -9.26 -16.44 -24.40
N ILE A 251 -10.38 -16.94 -23.89
CA ILE A 251 -11.19 -16.35 -22.80
C ILE A 251 -10.58 -16.74 -21.45
N GLY A 252 -10.49 -15.80 -20.51
CA GLY A 252 -9.98 -16.05 -19.15
C GLY A 252 -9.20 -14.88 -18.55
N ILE A 253 -8.60 -15.15 -17.38
CA ILE A 253 -7.75 -14.23 -16.62
C ILE A 253 -6.29 -14.59 -16.91
N ARG A 254 -5.55 -13.67 -17.51
CA ARG A 254 -4.15 -13.90 -17.87
C ARG A 254 -3.29 -13.93 -16.61
N ASN A 255 -2.53 -15.02 -16.44
CA ASN A 255 -1.62 -15.20 -15.31
C ASN A 255 -0.20 -15.50 -15.80
N THR A 256 0.54 -14.44 -16.09
CA THR A 256 1.92 -14.52 -16.58
C THR A 256 2.88 -13.83 -15.61
N THR A 257 4.19 -14.02 -15.80
CA THR A 257 5.21 -13.30 -15.02
C THR A 257 5.09 -11.78 -15.15
N GLU A 258 4.65 -11.27 -16.30
CA GLU A 258 4.44 -9.84 -16.52
C GLU A 258 3.11 -9.35 -15.93
N ASN A 259 2.06 -10.19 -16.02
CA ASN A 259 0.71 -9.88 -15.58
C ASN A 259 0.18 -11.01 -14.69
N PRO A 260 0.56 -11.07 -13.40
CA PRO A 260 0.16 -12.12 -12.46
C PRO A 260 -1.28 -11.88 -11.92
N ALA A 261 -2.23 -11.60 -12.82
CA ALA A 261 -3.53 -11.04 -12.44
C ALA A 261 -4.40 -12.02 -11.66
N CYS A 262 -4.38 -13.31 -12.02
CA CYS A 262 -5.07 -14.35 -11.27
C CYS A 262 -4.58 -14.41 -9.82
N CYS A 263 -3.26 -14.57 -9.62
CA CYS A 263 -2.68 -14.58 -8.27
C CYS A 263 -2.97 -13.29 -7.49
N LYS A 264 -3.03 -12.15 -8.19
CA LYS A 264 -3.37 -10.87 -7.59
C LYS A 264 -4.82 -10.81 -7.11
N LEU A 265 -5.78 -11.24 -7.93
CA LEU A 265 -7.19 -11.24 -7.56
C LEU A 265 -7.45 -12.22 -6.41
N GLN A 266 -6.84 -13.42 -6.43
CA GLN A 266 -6.96 -14.38 -5.33
C GLN A 266 -6.40 -13.82 -4.02
N ALA A 267 -5.21 -13.21 -4.06
CA ALA A 267 -4.62 -12.58 -2.88
C ALA A 267 -5.49 -11.47 -2.28
N ASP A 268 -6.20 -10.71 -3.11
CA ASP A 268 -7.14 -9.69 -2.65
C ASP A 268 -8.38 -10.30 -2.03
N VAL A 269 -8.97 -11.32 -2.67
CA VAL A 269 -10.15 -12.01 -2.15
C VAL A 269 -9.86 -12.63 -0.79
N GLU A 270 -8.77 -13.40 -0.66
CA GLU A 270 -8.40 -14.01 0.62
C GLU A 270 -8.09 -12.96 1.70
N TRP A 271 -7.41 -11.86 1.35
CA TRP A 271 -7.19 -10.75 2.29
C TRP A 271 -8.50 -10.15 2.78
N ILE A 272 -9.45 -9.89 1.87
CA ILE A 272 -10.77 -9.34 2.20
C ILE A 272 -11.52 -10.30 3.13
N MET A 273 -11.51 -11.60 2.82
CA MET A 273 -12.12 -12.62 3.68
C MET A 273 -11.48 -12.64 5.08
N GLU A 274 -10.17 -12.46 5.21
CA GLU A 274 -9.50 -12.36 6.51
C GLU A 274 -9.93 -11.09 7.26
N GLN A 275 -9.96 -9.93 6.59
CA GLN A 275 -10.36 -8.66 7.22
C GLN A 275 -11.82 -8.65 7.67
N LEU A 276 -12.70 -9.33 6.94
CA LEU A 276 -14.11 -9.49 7.30
C LEU A 276 -14.35 -10.59 8.35
N GLY A 277 -13.32 -11.33 8.76
CA GLY A 277 -13.45 -12.44 9.71
C GLY A 277 -14.13 -13.70 9.14
N VAL A 278 -14.23 -13.79 7.81
CA VAL A 278 -14.90 -14.88 7.08
C VAL A 278 -14.09 -16.18 7.12
N LEU A 279 -12.76 -16.09 6.97
CA LEU A 279 -11.87 -17.27 7.02
C LEU A 279 -11.71 -17.84 8.43
N PHE A 280 -11.81 -16.99 9.45
CA PHE A 280 -11.63 -17.35 10.86
C PHE A 280 -12.68 -16.65 11.72
N PRO A 281 -13.93 -17.14 11.75
CA PRO A 281 -14.95 -16.56 12.60
C PRO A 281 -14.51 -16.66 14.07
N ASN A 282 -14.40 -15.50 14.75
CA ASN A 282 -14.01 -15.30 16.15
C ASN A 282 -12.49 -15.21 16.49
N LYS A 283 -11.69 -14.53 15.69
CA LYS A 283 -10.45 -13.92 16.21
C LYS A 283 -10.71 -12.54 16.81
#